data_AF-F9PTE0-F1
#
_entry.id   AF-F9PTE0-F1
#
_cell.length_a   1.000
_cell.length_b   1.000
_cell.length_c   1.000
_cell.angle_alpha   90.00
_cell.angle_beta   90.00
_cell.angle_gamma   90.00
#
_symmetry.space_group_name_H-M   'P 1'
#
loop_
_entity.id
_entity.type
_entity.pdbx_description
1 polymer ?
#
loop_
_entity_poly.entity_id
_entity_poly.type
_entity_poly.pdbx_seq_one_letter_code
_entity_poly.pdbx_strand_id
1 'polypeptide(L)'
;MIEDKGNFNGYDRKLEFSDWRFSAAAVGIIRYLKYHKLNYSTEYNGRSDVLLYNFDDIDISKNEEKYYDFAEEYFKDKMHHKRLENLLNSEDFDEEKVKNLKSFWNTIMKNTFKNDEISIKNKDNILLKISDNKLELIKKTFEGAKSMYSKFCNPSCMGKEKQKICRLLGYYVDQGRKTKSLSFNWDYNTYVYEDYCEFDYIPFAFSKGDSSFFINNNFSTDMLLKSNDYLTDKNLDLDEKNSVGIFKNFKLNLFFTTKNVSRFLDYEVEIISKNMQIKNGKKENKEYFETMFLRNSAIRIFEKISNIKDDNIFKAINSPCKLRTDEYEPILDEVIDCILYTKYLDYLIDKLLRDGSKGKIKIAKKTK
;
A
#
# COMPACT_ATOMS: atom_id res chain seq x y z
N MET A 1 -9.06 1.51 18.57
CA MET A 1 -10.12 0.87 19.37
C MET A 1 -11.45 1.47 18.98
N ILE A 2 -12.54 0.70 19.00
CA ILE A 2 -13.88 1.20 18.64
C ILE A 2 -14.80 1.10 19.85
N GLU A 3 -15.48 2.20 20.14
CA GLU A 3 -16.48 2.31 21.19
C GLU A 3 -17.85 2.61 20.57
N ASP A 4 -18.85 1.83 20.98
CA ASP A 4 -20.24 1.87 20.51
C ASP A 4 -21.23 2.32 21.60
N LYS A 5 -20.72 2.60 22.81
CA LYS A 5 -21.51 3.02 23.97
C LYS A 5 -20.88 4.26 24.59
N GLY A 6 -21.56 5.39 24.45
CA GLY A 6 -21.15 6.64 25.06
C GLY A 6 -21.92 7.83 24.50
N ASN A 7 -21.73 9.00 25.14
CA ASN A 7 -22.23 10.26 24.60
C ASN A 7 -21.15 10.87 23.69
N PHE A 8 -21.28 10.65 22.38
CA PHE A 8 -20.32 11.09 21.37
C PHE A 8 -20.85 12.28 20.57
N ASN A 9 -21.43 13.30 21.23
CA ASN A 9 -21.89 14.53 20.60
C ASN A 9 -22.85 14.30 19.40
N GLY A 10 -23.75 13.32 19.51
CA GLY A 10 -24.71 12.97 18.47
C GLY A 10 -24.26 11.89 17.47
N TYR A 11 -23.04 11.35 17.62
CA TYR A 11 -22.55 10.18 16.88
C TYR A 11 -22.76 8.88 17.68
N ASP A 12 -22.84 7.73 16.99
CA ASP A 12 -23.02 6.41 17.61
C ASP A 12 -21.73 5.56 17.70
N ARG A 13 -20.64 6.03 17.08
CA ARG A 13 -19.31 5.39 17.13
C ARG A 13 -18.22 6.40 17.44
N LYS A 14 -17.26 5.95 18.25
CA LYS A 14 -15.93 6.57 18.40
C LYS A 14 -14.86 5.55 18.03
N LEU A 15 -13.98 5.91 17.10
CA LEU A 15 -12.80 5.14 16.72
C LEU A 15 -11.55 5.89 17.18
N GLU A 16 -10.77 5.29 18.07
CA GLU A 16 -9.48 5.82 18.55
C GLU A 16 -8.30 5.20 17.78
N PHE A 17 -7.28 6.01 17.50
CA PHE A 17 -6.10 5.61 16.72
C PHE A 17 -5.06 4.81 17.53
N SER A 18 -5.53 3.76 18.21
CA SER A 18 -4.75 2.98 19.19
C SER A 18 -3.60 2.17 18.59
N ASP A 19 -3.78 1.69 17.35
CA ASP A 19 -2.73 1.04 16.56
C ASP A 19 -2.98 1.31 15.08
N TRP A 20 -2.02 0.91 14.24
CA TRP A 20 -2.06 1.21 12.81
C TRP A 20 -3.31 0.70 12.09
N ARG A 21 -3.94 -0.39 12.53
CA ARG A 21 -5.15 -0.95 11.89
C ARG A 21 -6.32 0.00 12.08
N PHE A 22 -6.49 0.52 13.29
CA PHE A 22 -7.51 1.53 13.57
C PHE A 22 -7.20 2.85 12.89
N SER A 23 -5.94 3.31 12.90
CA SER A 23 -5.54 4.51 12.18
C SER A 23 -5.80 4.40 10.68
N ALA A 24 -5.48 3.25 10.07
CA ALA A 24 -5.73 3.00 8.66
C ALA A 24 -7.23 2.91 8.36
N ALA A 25 -8.01 2.21 9.19
CA ALA A 25 -9.47 2.17 9.06
C ALA A 25 -10.07 3.58 9.13
N ALA A 26 -9.62 4.42 10.08
CA ALA A 26 -10.06 5.80 10.21
C ALA A 26 -9.77 6.63 8.96
N VAL A 27 -8.55 6.56 8.41
CA VAL A 27 -8.20 7.27 7.17
C VAL A 27 -9.10 6.83 6.01
N GLY A 28 -9.33 5.52 5.87
CA GLY A 28 -10.21 4.98 4.84
C GLY A 28 -11.66 5.44 4.99
N ILE A 29 -12.19 5.41 6.22
CA ILE A 29 -13.54 5.88 6.55
C ILE A 29 -13.66 7.39 6.28
N ILE A 30 -12.71 8.20 6.72
CA ILE A 30 -12.75 9.66 6.49
C ILE A 30 -12.76 9.97 5.00
N ARG A 31 -11.95 9.26 4.19
CA ARG A 31 -11.94 9.43 2.73
C ARG A 31 -13.31 9.10 2.12
N TYR A 32 -13.93 8.01 2.56
CA TYR A 32 -15.29 7.62 2.15
C TYR A 32 -16.35 8.65 2.56
N LEU A 33 -16.36 9.07 3.83
CA LEU A 33 -17.33 10.04 4.35
C LEU A 33 -17.18 11.40 3.65
N LYS A 34 -15.95 11.86 3.40
CA LYS A 34 -15.67 13.07 2.61
C LYS A 34 -16.22 12.96 1.18
N TYR A 35 -16.01 11.82 0.52
CA TYR A 35 -16.50 11.59 -0.85
C TYR A 35 -18.02 11.70 -0.94
N HIS A 36 -18.74 11.11 0.02
CA HIS A 36 -20.20 11.14 0.10
C HIS A 36 -20.78 12.36 0.82
N LYS A 37 -19.93 13.29 1.29
CA LYS A 37 -20.31 14.48 2.07
C LYS A 37 -21.13 14.14 3.33
N LEU A 38 -20.74 13.07 4.02
CA LEU A 38 -21.35 12.60 5.26
C LEU A 38 -20.67 13.24 6.48
N ASN A 39 -21.41 13.34 7.58
CA ASN A 39 -20.96 14.01 8.79
C ASN A 39 -20.02 13.11 9.61
N TYR A 40 -18.97 13.72 10.17
CA TYR A 40 -18.08 13.10 11.14
C TYR A 40 -17.39 14.20 11.96
N SER A 41 -16.83 13.83 13.12
CA SER A 41 -15.95 14.68 13.91
C SER A 41 -14.59 14.03 14.07
N THR A 42 -13.53 14.83 14.09
CA THR A 42 -12.15 14.37 14.32
C THR A 42 -11.62 14.80 15.69
N GLU A 43 -12.51 15.35 16.53
CA GLU A 43 -12.20 15.82 17.86
C GLU A 43 -13.25 15.35 18.87
N TYR A 44 -12.79 14.98 20.07
CA TYR A 44 -13.63 14.60 21.18
C TYR A 44 -12.92 14.92 22.51
N ASN A 45 -13.56 15.69 23.40
CA ASN A 45 -13.02 16.04 24.72
C ASN A 45 -11.56 16.57 24.69
N GLY A 46 -11.23 17.41 23.70
CA GLY A 46 -9.89 17.98 23.53
C GLY A 46 -8.85 17.03 22.92
N ARG A 47 -9.23 15.79 22.58
CA ARG A 47 -8.41 14.85 21.82
C ARG A 47 -8.68 14.97 20.32
N SER A 48 -7.64 14.81 19.50
CA SER A 48 -7.69 14.86 18.04
C SER A 48 -7.25 13.55 17.36
N ASP A 49 -6.92 12.54 18.15
CA ASP A 49 -6.54 11.16 17.76
C ASP A 49 -7.76 10.21 17.71
N VAL A 50 -8.91 10.76 17.30
CA VAL A 50 -10.21 10.10 17.32
C VAL A 50 -11.03 10.44 16.09
N LEU A 51 -11.94 9.55 15.72
CA LEU A 51 -12.95 9.74 14.70
C LEU A 51 -14.33 9.40 15.29
N LEU A 52 -15.25 10.36 15.28
CA LEU A 52 -16.67 10.16 15.59
C LEU A 52 -17.47 10.12 14.30
N TYR A 53 -18.35 9.14 14.16
CA TYR A 53 -19.16 8.92 12.96
C TYR A 53 -20.39 8.07 13.31
N ASN A 54 -21.33 7.94 12.37
CA ASN A 54 -22.45 7.02 12.51
C ASN A 54 -22.18 5.71 11.77
N PHE A 55 -22.37 4.57 12.43
CA PHE A 55 -22.08 3.27 11.82
C PHE A 55 -22.95 3.01 10.59
N ASP A 56 -24.22 3.42 10.63
CA ASP A 56 -25.15 3.28 9.51
C ASP A 56 -24.69 4.00 8.22
N ASP A 57 -23.81 4.99 8.31
CA ASP A 57 -23.24 5.67 7.14
C ASP A 57 -22.19 4.81 6.42
N ILE A 58 -21.51 3.92 7.15
CA ILE A 58 -20.41 3.07 6.67
C ILE A 58 -20.76 1.57 6.63
N ASP A 59 -21.96 1.19 7.07
CA ASP A 59 -22.42 -0.18 7.05
C ASP A 59 -22.60 -0.65 5.60
N ILE A 60 -21.66 -1.46 5.11
CA ILE A 60 -21.64 -2.00 3.75
C ILE A 60 -22.87 -2.87 3.49
N SER A 61 -23.42 -3.53 4.51
CA SER A 61 -24.62 -4.36 4.35
C SER A 61 -25.86 -3.54 3.99
N LYS A 62 -25.87 -2.24 4.36
CA LYS A 62 -26.94 -1.28 4.06
C LYS A 62 -26.61 -0.34 2.89
N ASN A 63 -25.32 -0.06 2.68
CA ASN A 63 -24.84 0.96 1.73
C ASN A 63 -23.86 0.38 0.69
N GLU A 64 -24.10 -0.85 0.24
CA GLU A 64 -23.21 -1.58 -0.67
C GLU A 64 -22.87 -0.76 -1.93
N GLU A 65 -23.87 -0.18 -2.57
CA GLU A 65 -23.70 0.64 -3.78
C GLU A 65 -22.78 1.84 -3.53
N LYS A 66 -23.01 2.60 -2.44
CA LYS A 66 -22.17 3.75 -2.08
C LYS A 66 -20.73 3.35 -1.81
N TYR A 67 -20.52 2.19 -1.19
CA TYR A 67 -19.18 1.67 -0.92
C TYR A 67 -18.45 1.36 -2.22
N TYR A 68 -19.07 0.64 -3.15
CA TYR A 68 -18.42 0.29 -4.42
C TYR A 68 -18.30 1.49 -5.36
N ASP A 69 -19.22 2.46 -5.33
CA ASP A 69 -19.05 3.72 -6.06
C ASP A 69 -17.81 4.49 -5.57
N PHE A 70 -17.59 4.55 -4.25
CA PHE A 70 -16.35 5.12 -3.71
C PHE A 70 -15.11 4.30 -4.12
N ALA A 71 -15.21 2.96 -4.07
CA ALA A 71 -14.10 2.10 -4.47
C ALA A 71 -13.72 2.25 -5.96
N GLU A 72 -14.72 2.43 -6.83
CA GLU A 72 -14.53 2.72 -8.25
C GLU A 72 -13.81 4.05 -8.46
N GLU A 73 -14.25 5.12 -7.81
CA GLU A 73 -13.58 6.43 -7.96
C GLU A 73 -12.17 6.40 -7.37
N TYR A 74 -12.00 5.79 -6.20
CA TYR A 74 -10.69 5.71 -5.55
C TYR A 74 -9.70 4.87 -6.36
N PHE A 75 -10.10 3.76 -6.97
CA PHE A 75 -9.24 2.90 -7.78
C PHE A 75 -9.53 2.97 -9.29
N LYS A 76 -10.03 4.12 -9.76
CA LYS A 76 -10.50 4.34 -11.14
C LYS A 76 -9.49 3.94 -12.21
N ASP A 77 -8.21 4.20 -11.96
CA ASP A 77 -7.10 3.87 -12.85
C ASP A 77 -6.90 2.36 -13.02
N LYS A 78 -7.31 1.56 -12.03
CA LYS A 78 -7.23 0.09 -12.05
C LYS A 78 -8.55 -0.60 -12.40
N MET A 79 -9.63 0.15 -12.58
CA MET A 79 -10.93 -0.37 -12.98
C MET A 79 -10.96 -0.61 -14.50
N HIS A 80 -11.05 -1.87 -14.91
CA HIS A 80 -10.94 -2.24 -16.32
C HIS A 80 -12.09 -1.72 -17.19
N HIS A 81 -13.31 -1.66 -16.64
CA HIS A 81 -14.46 -1.10 -17.34
C HIS A 81 -14.33 0.40 -17.52
N LYS A 82 -13.78 1.15 -16.54
CA LYS A 82 -13.47 2.58 -16.70
C LYS A 82 -12.45 2.84 -17.80
N ARG A 83 -11.42 1.99 -17.92
CA ARG A 83 -10.44 2.08 -19.03
C ARG A 83 -11.12 1.87 -20.38
N LEU A 84 -12.06 0.92 -20.46
CA LEU A 84 -12.83 0.66 -21.67
C LEU A 84 -13.79 1.82 -22.00
N GLU A 85 -14.53 2.34 -21.03
CA GLU A 85 -15.40 3.52 -21.20
C GLU A 85 -14.61 4.72 -21.71
N ASN A 86 -13.44 5.01 -21.11
CA ASN A 86 -12.58 6.11 -21.53
C ASN A 86 -12.08 5.92 -22.96
N LEU A 87 -11.68 4.71 -23.34
CA LEU A 87 -11.25 4.40 -24.70
C LEU A 87 -12.39 4.58 -25.72
N LEU A 88 -13.59 4.08 -25.40
CA LEU A 88 -14.78 4.22 -26.24
C LEU A 88 -15.22 5.69 -26.41
N ASN A 89 -14.98 6.51 -25.39
CA ASN A 89 -15.28 7.94 -25.41
C ASN A 89 -14.14 8.82 -25.91
N SER A 90 -12.98 8.25 -26.23
CA SER A 90 -11.86 9.00 -26.81
C SER A 90 -12.07 9.25 -28.30
N GLU A 91 -11.61 10.42 -28.77
CA GLU A 91 -11.59 10.76 -30.20
C GLU A 91 -10.60 9.87 -30.97
N ASP A 92 -9.54 9.39 -30.30
CA ASP A 92 -8.51 8.49 -30.83
C ASP A 92 -8.85 7.00 -30.66
N PHE A 93 -10.13 6.63 -30.75
CA PHE A 93 -10.53 5.23 -30.64
C PHE A 93 -9.84 4.40 -31.73
N ASP A 94 -9.33 3.25 -31.32
CA ASP A 94 -8.69 2.29 -32.19
C ASP A 94 -8.95 0.87 -31.70
N GLU A 95 -9.36 0.00 -32.62
CA GLU A 95 -9.64 -1.42 -32.35
C GLU A 95 -8.38 -2.17 -31.90
N GLU A 96 -7.19 -1.74 -32.32
CA GLU A 96 -5.93 -2.31 -31.84
C GLU A 96 -5.69 -1.99 -30.35
N LYS A 97 -5.98 -0.76 -29.92
CA LYS A 97 -5.96 -0.39 -28.49
C LYS A 97 -6.94 -1.23 -27.67
N VAL A 98 -8.11 -1.56 -28.22
CA VAL A 98 -9.08 -2.45 -27.57
C VAL A 98 -8.52 -3.87 -27.42
N LYS A 99 -7.88 -4.43 -28.46
CA LYS A 99 -7.23 -5.75 -28.39
C LYS A 99 -6.15 -5.79 -27.31
N ASN A 100 -5.34 -4.74 -27.25
CA ASN A 100 -4.32 -4.60 -26.21
C ASN A 100 -4.96 -4.53 -24.81
N LEU A 101 -6.03 -3.75 -24.63
CA LEU A 101 -6.76 -3.68 -23.36
C LEU A 101 -7.36 -5.04 -22.94
N LYS A 102 -7.93 -5.80 -23.89
CA LYS A 102 -8.52 -7.14 -23.64
C LYS A 102 -7.51 -8.13 -23.06
N SER A 103 -6.22 -8.00 -23.40
CA SER A 103 -5.16 -8.87 -22.87
C SER A 103 -5.00 -8.78 -21.35
N PHE A 104 -5.31 -7.60 -20.77
CA PHE A 104 -5.22 -7.33 -19.34
C PHE A 104 -6.53 -7.59 -18.58
N TRP A 105 -7.61 -7.97 -19.26
CA TRP A 105 -8.90 -8.16 -18.62
C TRP A 105 -8.89 -9.26 -17.57
N ASN A 106 -9.60 -8.98 -16.47
CA ASN A 106 -9.90 -9.96 -15.44
C ASN A 106 -11.04 -10.88 -15.90
N THR A 107 -11.31 -11.91 -15.11
CA THR A 107 -12.32 -12.93 -15.44
C THR A 107 -13.71 -12.33 -15.62
N ILE A 108 -14.12 -11.35 -14.80
CA ILE A 108 -15.46 -10.74 -14.92
C ILE A 108 -15.61 -9.99 -16.24
N MET A 109 -14.64 -9.16 -16.65
CA MET A 109 -14.65 -8.47 -17.95
C MET A 109 -14.72 -9.46 -19.11
N LYS A 110 -13.89 -10.53 -19.07
CA LYS A 110 -13.89 -11.57 -20.11
C LYS A 110 -15.23 -12.28 -20.22
N ASN A 111 -15.90 -12.53 -19.10
CA ASN A 111 -17.21 -13.19 -19.08
C ASN A 111 -18.31 -12.24 -19.57
N THR A 112 -18.34 -10.99 -19.09
CA THR A 112 -19.34 -9.99 -19.47
C THR A 112 -19.29 -9.70 -20.98
N PHE A 113 -18.10 -9.61 -21.57
CA PHE A 113 -17.89 -9.24 -22.98
C PHE A 113 -17.44 -10.38 -23.89
N LYS A 114 -17.66 -11.64 -23.48
CA LYS A 114 -17.14 -12.83 -24.19
C LYS A 114 -17.54 -12.89 -25.66
N ASN A 115 -18.79 -12.55 -25.95
CA ASN A 115 -19.41 -12.67 -27.28
C ASN A 115 -19.58 -11.31 -27.96
N ASP A 116 -19.09 -10.23 -27.35
CA ASP A 116 -19.24 -8.89 -27.90
C ASP A 116 -18.01 -8.53 -28.74
N GLU A 117 -18.28 -8.16 -29.98
CA GLU A 117 -17.35 -7.35 -30.76
C GLU A 117 -17.28 -5.96 -30.10
N ILE A 118 -16.12 -5.32 -30.02
CA ILE A 118 -16.02 -3.97 -29.44
C ILE A 118 -15.49 -3.06 -30.52
N SER A 119 -16.35 -2.17 -31.00
CA SER A 119 -16.09 -1.27 -32.12
C SER A 119 -16.82 0.07 -31.89
N ILE A 120 -16.51 1.08 -32.72
CA ILE A 120 -17.27 2.34 -32.72
C ILE A 120 -18.75 2.09 -33.05
N LYS A 121 -19.06 1.14 -33.94
CA LYS A 121 -20.43 0.91 -34.43
C LYS A 121 -21.39 0.45 -33.34
N ASN A 122 -20.89 -0.26 -32.33
CA ASN A 122 -21.69 -0.78 -31.22
C ASN A 122 -21.33 -0.15 -29.88
N LYS A 123 -20.64 1.00 -29.90
CA LYS A 123 -20.22 1.75 -28.72
C LYS A 123 -21.35 1.92 -27.69
N ASP A 124 -22.52 2.40 -28.12
CA ASP A 124 -23.62 2.70 -27.20
C ASP A 124 -24.15 1.45 -26.50
N ASN A 125 -24.22 0.32 -27.22
CA ASN A 125 -24.60 -0.97 -26.64
C ASN A 125 -23.57 -1.45 -25.60
N ILE A 126 -22.28 -1.26 -25.87
CA ILE A 126 -21.21 -1.62 -24.92
C ILE A 126 -21.28 -0.72 -23.68
N LEU A 127 -21.48 0.58 -23.84
CA LEU A 127 -21.61 1.51 -22.72
C LEU A 127 -22.84 1.21 -21.85
N LEU A 128 -23.99 0.92 -22.48
CA LEU A 128 -25.19 0.45 -21.77
C LEU A 128 -24.91 -0.83 -20.99
N LYS A 129 -24.24 -1.81 -21.61
CA LYS A 129 -23.89 -3.06 -20.94
C LYS A 129 -22.93 -2.86 -19.76
N ILE A 130 -21.99 -1.93 -19.85
CA ILE A 130 -21.14 -1.54 -18.72
C ILE A 130 -22.00 -0.95 -17.60
N SER A 131 -22.91 -0.03 -17.93
CA SER A 131 -23.82 0.59 -16.97
C SER A 131 -24.70 -0.46 -16.26
N ASP A 132 -25.31 -1.38 -17.01
CA ASP A 132 -26.19 -2.43 -16.49
C ASP A 132 -25.45 -3.41 -15.56
N ASN A 133 -24.13 -3.58 -15.76
CA ASN A 133 -23.29 -4.50 -14.98
C ASN A 133 -22.33 -3.77 -14.05
N LYS A 134 -22.48 -2.45 -13.86
CA LYS A 134 -21.49 -1.57 -13.20
C LYS A 134 -21.09 -2.09 -11.83
N LEU A 135 -22.08 -2.35 -10.96
CA LEU A 135 -21.85 -2.80 -9.59
C LEU A 135 -21.08 -4.13 -9.53
N GLU A 136 -21.48 -5.13 -10.32
CA GLU A 136 -20.83 -6.45 -10.34
C GLU A 136 -19.41 -6.37 -10.92
N LEU A 137 -19.20 -5.55 -11.95
CA LEU A 137 -17.87 -5.29 -12.53
C LEU A 137 -16.93 -4.68 -11.49
N ILE A 138 -17.38 -3.65 -10.77
CA ILE A 138 -16.60 -3.02 -9.70
C ILE A 138 -16.33 -4.04 -8.59
N LYS A 139 -17.36 -4.68 -8.08
CA LYS A 139 -17.29 -5.61 -6.94
C LYS A 139 -16.28 -6.73 -7.19
N LYS A 140 -16.44 -7.48 -8.29
CA LYS A 140 -15.54 -8.59 -8.62
C LYS A 140 -14.12 -8.14 -8.92
N THR A 141 -13.95 -6.95 -9.52
CA THR A 141 -12.63 -6.39 -9.76
C THR A 141 -11.96 -6.00 -8.45
N PHE A 142 -12.66 -5.26 -7.59
CA PHE A 142 -12.16 -4.74 -6.32
C PHE A 142 -11.80 -5.86 -5.34
N GLU A 143 -12.71 -6.82 -5.15
CA GLU A 143 -12.53 -7.96 -4.26
C GLU A 143 -11.43 -8.90 -4.74
N GLY A 144 -11.34 -9.14 -6.06
CA GLY A 144 -10.43 -10.12 -6.64
C GLY A 144 -9.02 -9.61 -6.90
N ALA A 145 -8.85 -8.30 -7.13
CA ALA A 145 -7.57 -7.74 -7.52
C ALA A 145 -6.53 -7.79 -6.38
N LYS A 146 -5.36 -8.34 -6.69
CA LYS A 146 -4.20 -8.37 -5.78
C LYS A 146 -3.59 -6.99 -5.53
N SER A 147 -4.11 -5.93 -6.12
CA SER A 147 -3.69 -4.55 -5.93
C SER A 147 -4.74 -3.67 -5.23
N MET A 148 -5.84 -4.27 -4.76
CA MET A 148 -6.96 -3.59 -4.10
C MET A 148 -7.36 -4.34 -2.80
N TYR A 149 -8.63 -4.63 -2.56
CA TYR A 149 -9.13 -5.24 -1.31
C TYR A 149 -8.39 -6.53 -0.94
N SER A 150 -8.27 -7.46 -1.91
CA SER A 150 -7.58 -8.75 -1.79
C SER A 150 -6.09 -8.67 -1.43
N LYS A 151 -5.50 -7.47 -1.42
CA LYS A 151 -4.13 -7.24 -0.94
C LYS A 151 -4.06 -7.16 0.58
N PHE A 152 -5.10 -6.62 1.21
CA PHE A 152 -5.11 -6.24 2.62
C PHE A 152 -6.10 -7.07 3.44
N CYS A 153 -7.23 -7.45 2.85
CA CYS A 153 -8.35 -8.09 3.53
C CYS A 153 -8.76 -9.37 2.79
N ASN A 154 -9.32 -10.32 3.52
CA ASN A 154 -9.84 -11.56 2.94
C ASN A 154 -11.21 -11.27 2.30
N PRO A 155 -11.38 -11.49 0.97
CA PRO A 155 -12.66 -11.29 0.28
C PRO A 155 -13.83 -12.06 0.91
N SER A 156 -13.58 -13.20 1.56
CA SER A 156 -14.65 -13.97 2.21
C SER A 156 -15.23 -13.28 3.45
N CYS A 157 -14.60 -12.22 3.96
CA CYS A 157 -15.03 -11.47 5.14
C CYS A 157 -15.65 -10.11 4.80
N MET A 158 -15.59 -9.67 3.55
CA MET A 158 -16.03 -8.33 3.14
C MET A 158 -17.52 -8.10 3.42
N GLY A 159 -17.85 -6.96 4.03
CA GLY A 159 -19.22 -6.56 4.33
C GLY A 159 -19.93 -7.44 5.35
N LYS A 160 -19.22 -8.39 5.99
CA LYS A 160 -19.77 -9.23 7.05
C LYS A 160 -19.61 -8.56 8.40
N GLU A 161 -20.54 -8.89 9.29
CA GLU A 161 -20.43 -8.58 10.72
C GLU A 161 -19.12 -9.10 11.33
N LYS A 162 -18.80 -8.59 12.51
CA LYS A 162 -17.62 -8.97 13.28
C LYS A 162 -17.51 -10.50 13.44
N GLN A 163 -16.37 -11.05 13.04
CA GLN A 163 -16.09 -12.49 13.09
C GLN A 163 -15.13 -12.88 14.21
N LYS A 164 -15.06 -14.19 14.51
CA LYS A 164 -14.06 -14.78 15.42
C LYS A 164 -12.65 -14.92 14.81
N ILE A 165 -12.37 -14.17 13.75
CA ILE A 165 -11.10 -14.10 13.02
C ILE A 165 -10.99 -12.70 12.43
N CYS A 166 -9.78 -12.15 12.44
CA CYS A 166 -9.51 -10.87 11.81
C CYS A 166 -9.65 -10.99 10.28
N ARG A 167 -10.35 -10.05 9.64
CA ARG A 167 -10.45 -10.02 8.17
C ARG A 167 -9.16 -9.66 7.44
N LEU A 168 -8.17 -9.08 8.13
CA LEU A 168 -6.92 -8.63 7.51
C LEU A 168 -6.02 -9.81 7.10
N LEU A 169 -5.53 -9.80 5.86
CA LEU A 169 -4.59 -10.79 5.32
C LEU A 169 -3.20 -10.63 5.95
N GLY A 170 -2.93 -11.45 6.95
CA GLY A 170 -1.77 -11.39 7.84
C GLY A 170 -2.15 -11.71 9.29
N TYR A 171 -3.41 -11.46 9.63
CA TYR A 171 -4.04 -11.82 10.91
C TYR A 171 -5.19 -12.81 10.73
N TYR A 172 -5.68 -12.97 9.49
CA TYR A 172 -6.68 -13.96 9.13
C TYR A 172 -6.15 -15.38 9.29
N VAL A 173 -7.02 -16.26 9.81
CA VAL A 173 -6.70 -17.69 9.93
C VAL A 173 -7.87 -18.54 9.42
N ASP A 174 -7.53 -19.54 8.62
CA ASP A 174 -8.47 -20.60 8.24
C ASP A 174 -8.78 -21.50 9.45
N GLN A 175 -9.92 -21.25 10.09
CA GLN A 175 -10.39 -22.00 11.25
C GLN A 175 -10.63 -23.48 10.95
N GLY A 176 -10.96 -23.84 9.70
CA GLY A 176 -11.20 -25.24 9.32
C GLY A 176 -9.95 -26.11 9.38
N ARG A 177 -8.76 -25.49 9.39
CA ARG A 177 -7.47 -26.20 9.30
C ARG A 177 -6.50 -25.91 10.44
N LYS A 178 -6.60 -24.77 11.13
CA LYS A 178 -5.53 -24.24 11.99
C LYS A 178 -5.93 -23.85 13.41
N THR A 179 -7.12 -24.21 13.90
CA THR A 179 -7.65 -23.78 15.22
C THR A 179 -6.76 -24.10 16.41
N LYS A 180 -6.17 -25.31 16.50
CA LYS A 180 -5.32 -25.69 17.65
C LYS A 180 -3.99 -24.94 17.71
N SER A 181 -3.49 -24.43 16.59
CA SER A 181 -2.19 -23.73 16.52
C SER A 181 -2.26 -22.23 16.85
N LEU A 182 -3.47 -21.68 17.06
CA LEU A 182 -3.67 -20.24 17.25
C LEU A 182 -3.60 -19.78 18.69
N SER A 183 -3.56 -20.72 19.62
CA SER A 183 -3.90 -20.44 20.99
C SER A 183 -2.79 -20.91 21.90
N PHE A 184 -2.63 -20.19 23.01
CA PHE A 184 -1.63 -20.51 24.00
C PHE A 184 -1.89 -21.93 24.53
N ASN A 185 -0.83 -22.72 24.62
CA ASN A 185 -0.91 -24.11 25.06
C ASN A 185 -1.92 -24.97 24.26
N TRP A 186 -2.13 -24.67 22.98
CA TRP A 186 -3.08 -25.37 22.09
C TRP A 186 -4.54 -25.39 22.58
N ASP A 187 -4.90 -24.49 23.50
CA ASP A 187 -6.27 -24.35 24.00
C ASP A 187 -7.00 -23.21 23.28
N TYR A 188 -7.89 -23.58 22.35
CA TYR A 188 -8.65 -22.60 21.55
C TYR A 188 -9.42 -21.56 22.38
N ASN A 189 -9.80 -21.90 23.62
CA ASN A 189 -10.52 -20.98 24.49
C ASN A 189 -9.67 -19.76 24.92
N THR A 190 -8.34 -19.86 24.83
CA THR A 190 -7.44 -18.74 25.10
C THR A 190 -7.21 -17.85 23.88
N TYR A 191 -7.85 -18.13 22.74
CA TYR A 191 -7.68 -17.35 21.52
C TYR A 191 -8.32 -15.98 21.66
N VAL A 192 -7.52 -14.92 21.55
CA VAL A 192 -8.02 -13.54 21.46
C VAL A 192 -8.01 -13.14 20.00
N TYR A 193 -9.18 -12.79 19.47
CA TYR A 193 -9.34 -12.28 18.12
C TYR A 193 -9.80 -10.83 18.15
N GLU A 194 -9.41 -10.09 17.12
CA GLU A 194 -9.77 -8.70 16.96
C GLU A 194 -10.17 -8.45 15.50
N ASP A 195 -11.48 -8.32 15.28
CA ASP A 195 -12.10 -8.02 13.99
C ASP A 195 -13.15 -6.92 14.17
N TYR A 196 -13.27 -6.08 13.15
CA TYR A 196 -14.16 -4.92 13.10
C TYR A 196 -14.58 -4.67 11.65
N CYS A 197 -15.84 -4.28 11.43
CA CYS A 197 -16.38 -4.00 10.09
C CYS A 197 -15.61 -2.88 9.39
N GLU A 198 -15.15 -1.93 10.17
CA GLU A 198 -14.34 -0.76 9.81
C GLU A 198 -13.04 -1.15 9.10
N PHE A 199 -12.53 -2.37 9.34
CA PHE A 199 -11.32 -2.85 8.68
C PHE A 199 -11.52 -3.09 7.17
N ASP A 200 -12.76 -3.12 6.67
CA ASP A 200 -13.02 -3.13 5.22
C ASP A 200 -12.52 -1.86 4.53
N TYR A 201 -12.37 -0.76 5.28
CA TYR A 201 -11.91 0.53 4.75
C TYR A 201 -10.38 0.69 4.70
N ILE A 202 -9.62 -0.24 5.29
CA ILE A 202 -8.14 -0.19 5.31
C ILE A 202 -7.49 -0.07 3.92
N PRO A 203 -7.98 -0.74 2.84
CA PRO A 203 -7.41 -0.59 1.51
C PRO A 203 -7.37 0.86 1.00
N PHE A 204 -8.26 1.72 1.49
CA PHE A 204 -8.33 3.13 1.10
C PHE A 204 -7.39 4.03 1.89
N ALA A 205 -6.61 3.51 2.84
CA ALA A 205 -5.60 4.27 3.56
C ALA A 205 -4.21 4.15 2.93
N PHE A 206 -3.91 2.98 2.38
CA PHE A 206 -2.60 2.65 1.83
C PHE A 206 -2.37 3.28 0.45
N SER A 207 -1.09 3.51 0.11
CA SER A 207 -0.69 3.85 -1.27
C SER A 207 -1.04 2.72 -2.25
N LYS A 208 -1.34 3.09 -3.51
CA LYS A 208 -1.92 2.17 -4.50
C LYS A 208 -0.85 1.40 -5.30
N GLY A 209 0.43 1.74 -5.17
CA GLY A 209 1.52 1.00 -5.83
C GLY A 209 1.64 -0.48 -5.46
N ASP A 210 2.48 -1.20 -6.21
CA ASP A 210 2.80 -2.62 -5.95
C ASP A 210 3.37 -2.82 -4.55
N SER A 211 4.15 -1.87 -4.07
CA SER A 211 4.49 -1.74 -2.66
C SER A 211 3.56 -0.71 -2.04
N SER A 212 2.65 -1.17 -1.18
CA SER A 212 1.65 -0.32 -0.52
C SER A 212 2.15 0.10 0.86
N PHE A 213 1.98 1.37 1.19
CA PHE A 213 2.48 1.99 2.42
C PHE A 213 1.39 2.75 3.16
N PHE A 214 1.52 2.75 4.49
CA PHE A 214 0.73 3.57 5.39
C PHE A 214 1.65 4.12 6.48
N ILE A 215 1.66 5.44 6.66
CA ILE A 215 2.37 6.10 7.76
C ILE A 215 1.37 6.25 8.91
N ASN A 216 1.60 5.52 10.00
CA ASN A 216 0.80 5.59 11.21
C ASN A 216 1.23 6.79 12.06
N ASN A 217 0.88 7.97 11.57
CA ASN A 217 1.05 9.23 12.28
C ASN A 217 -0.17 9.55 13.16
N ASN A 218 -0.41 8.72 14.18
CA ASN A 218 -1.65 8.70 14.97
C ASN A 218 -1.81 9.85 15.99
N PHE A 219 -0.95 10.86 15.99
CA PHE A 219 -1.03 11.99 16.92
C PHE A 219 -2.32 12.80 16.75
N SER A 220 -2.78 12.96 15.51
CA SER A 220 -4.05 13.61 15.20
C SER A 220 -4.57 13.16 13.84
N THR A 221 -5.86 13.37 13.60
CA THR A 221 -6.48 13.06 12.31
C THR A 221 -5.84 13.85 11.16
N ASP A 222 -5.53 15.13 11.38
CA ASP A 222 -4.88 16.00 10.39
C ASP A 222 -3.51 15.46 9.98
N MET A 223 -2.69 15.05 10.97
CA MET A 223 -1.37 14.48 10.71
C MET A 223 -1.44 13.11 10.01
N LEU A 224 -2.40 12.26 10.39
CA LEU A 224 -2.67 10.99 9.68
C LEU A 224 -3.00 11.22 8.21
N LEU A 225 -3.93 12.14 7.93
CA LEU A 225 -4.36 12.43 6.56
C LEU A 225 -3.22 13.05 5.75
N LYS A 226 -2.57 14.11 6.25
CA LYS A 226 -1.47 14.78 5.55
C LYS A 226 -0.32 13.82 5.20
N SER A 227 0.06 12.97 6.15
CA SER A 227 1.16 12.01 5.95
C SER A 227 0.83 10.99 4.85
N ASN A 228 -0.43 10.52 4.78
CA ASN A 228 -0.85 9.49 3.83
C ASN A 228 -1.40 10.04 2.51
N ASP A 229 -1.89 11.27 2.47
CA ASP A 229 -2.24 11.99 1.24
C ASP A 229 -0.98 12.41 0.49
N TYR A 230 0.15 12.56 1.20
CA TYR A 230 1.45 12.77 0.55
C TYR A 230 1.93 11.52 -0.21
N LEU A 231 1.55 10.31 0.22
CA LEU A 231 1.88 9.03 -0.40
C LEU A 231 1.04 8.74 -1.65
N THR A 232 0.89 9.72 -2.56
CA THR A 232 0.25 9.48 -3.86
C THR A 232 1.18 8.74 -4.80
N ASP A 233 0.60 7.98 -5.74
CA ASP A 233 1.39 7.31 -6.78
C ASP A 233 2.22 8.31 -7.61
N LYS A 234 1.77 9.57 -7.77
CA LYS A 234 2.55 10.65 -8.43
C LYS A 234 3.76 11.13 -7.62
N ASN A 235 3.67 11.11 -6.29
CA ASN A 235 4.80 11.45 -5.41
C ASN A 235 5.72 10.26 -5.16
N LEU A 236 5.21 9.05 -5.40
CA LEU A 236 5.92 7.77 -5.35
C LEU A 236 6.35 7.28 -6.75
N ASP A 237 6.08 8.06 -7.80
CA ASP A 237 6.22 7.67 -9.21
C ASP A 237 7.71 7.59 -9.55
N LEU A 238 8.27 6.40 -9.31
CA LEU A 238 9.55 5.94 -9.80
C LEU A 238 9.46 5.39 -11.24
N ASP A 239 8.27 5.41 -11.85
CA ASP A 239 8.05 4.82 -13.18
C ASP A 239 8.16 5.84 -14.34
N GLU A 240 8.25 7.14 -14.08
CA GLU A 240 8.49 8.14 -15.14
C GLU A 240 9.65 9.11 -14.83
N LYS A 241 10.72 8.92 -15.62
CA LYS A 241 11.86 9.84 -15.89
C LYS A 241 13.05 9.76 -14.92
N ASN A 242 14.14 9.19 -15.45
CA ASN A 242 15.55 9.34 -15.04
C ASN A 242 16.19 8.34 -14.08
N SER A 243 15.79 7.09 -14.13
CA SER A 243 16.41 6.02 -13.35
C SER A 243 17.22 5.09 -14.26
N VAL A 244 18.48 5.44 -14.52
CA VAL A 244 19.49 4.54 -15.10
C VAL A 244 19.65 3.36 -14.15
N GLY A 245 18.92 2.27 -14.40
CA GLY A 245 19.09 0.98 -13.73
C GLY A 245 18.68 0.94 -12.26
N ILE A 246 17.66 0.13 -11.94
CA ILE A 246 17.39 -0.43 -10.60
C ILE A 246 16.94 0.61 -9.55
N PHE A 247 15.72 1.12 -9.71
CA PHE A 247 15.03 1.92 -8.69
C PHE A 247 13.73 1.22 -8.28
N LYS A 248 13.85 0.12 -7.53
CA LYS A 248 12.72 -0.74 -7.09
C LYS A 248 12.51 -0.80 -5.57
N ASN A 249 13.26 -0.03 -4.76
CA ASN A 249 13.33 -0.26 -3.32
C ASN A 249 12.33 0.58 -2.49
N PHE A 250 11.54 -0.10 -1.66
CA PHE A 250 10.73 0.43 -0.56
C PHE A 250 11.46 1.48 0.29
N LYS A 251 12.71 1.19 0.64
CA LYS A 251 13.55 2.00 1.53
C LYS A 251 13.93 3.34 0.89
N LEU A 252 13.99 3.38 -0.44
CA LEU A 252 14.28 4.57 -1.21
C LEU A 252 13.07 5.49 -1.37
N ASN A 253 11.91 4.90 -1.66
CA ASN A 253 10.66 5.64 -1.63
C ASN A 253 10.41 6.22 -0.24
N LEU A 254 10.72 5.45 0.80
CA LEU A 254 10.70 5.96 2.17
C LEU A 254 11.67 7.12 2.36
N PHE A 255 12.93 7.01 1.92
CA PHE A 255 13.94 8.07 1.99
C PHE A 255 13.46 9.40 1.35
N PHE A 256 12.92 9.35 0.13
CA PHE A 256 12.43 10.55 -0.57
C PHE A 256 11.09 11.06 -0.01
N THR A 257 10.21 10.15 0.41
CA THR A 257 8.99 10.52 1.13
C THR A 257 9.34 11.24 2.43
N THR A 258 10.33 10.76 3.19
CA THR A 258 10.74 11.39 4.45
C THR A 258 11.31 12.78 4.26
N LYS A 259 11.98 13.11 3.14
CA LYS A 259 12.41 14.49 2.86
C LYS A 259 11.25 15.48 2.82
N ASN A 260 10.11 15.05 2.29
CA ASN A 260 8.95 15.92 2.09
C ASN A 260 7.94 15.82 3.23
N VAL A 261 7.88 14.65 3.88
CA VAL A 261 7.03 14.38 5.05
C VAL A 261 7.73 14.80 6.36
N SER A 262 9.05 15.02 6.40
CA SER A 262 9.76 15.49 7.61
C SER A 262 9.20 16.80 8.16
N ARG A 263 8.63 17.65 7.30
CA ARG A 263 7.93 18.89 7.69
C ARG A 263 6.67 18.64 8.55
N PHE A 264 6.19 17.41 8.59
CA PHE A 264 5.02 16.96 9.36
C PHE A 264 5.37 15.88 10.40
N LEU A 265 6.67 15.55 10.55
CA LEU A 265 7.18 14.49 11.43
C LEU A 265 8.17 15.08 12.43
N ASP A 266 7.67 15.71 13.49
CA ASP A 266 8.50 16.12 14.64
C ASP A 266 8.79 14.94 15.61
N TYR A 267 8.36 13.73 15.27
CA TYR A 267 8.41 12.54 16.12
C TYR A 267 8.58 11.25 15.31
N GLU A 268 8.93 10.19 16.03
CA GLU A 268 9.11 8.86 15.48
C GLU A 268 7.76 8.31 14.98
N VAL A 269 7.74 7.77 13.77
CA VAL A 269 6.52 7.22 13.17
C VAL A 269 6.67 5.77 12.78
N GLU A 270 5.58 5.04 13.00
CA GLU A 270 5.43 3.68 12.53
C GLU A 270 4.98 3.69 11.07
N ILE A 271 5.61 2.86 10.25
CA ILE A 271 5.33 2.73 8.83
C ILE A 271 4.99 1.28 8.54
N ILE A 272 3.80 1.08 8.00
CA ILE A 272 3.28 -0.24 7.66
C ILE A 272 3.40 -0.41 6.16
N SER A 273 3.91 -1.56 5.75
CA SER A 273 4.03 -1.91 4.35
C SER A 273 3.41 -3.27 4.04
N LYS A 274 2.82 -3.36 2.85
CA LYS A 274 2.28 -4.58 2.27
C LYS A 274 2.88 -4.72 0.87
N ASN A 275 4.04 -5.37 0.84
CA ASN A 275 4.87 -5.45 -0.35
C ASN A 275 4.56 -6.70 -1.17
N MET A 276 4.91 -6.64 -2.46
CA MET A 276 5.00 -7.85 -3.28
C MET A 276 6.35 -8.54 -3.07
N GLN A 277 6.36 -9.86 -3.19
CA GLN A 277 7.54 -10.71 -3.23
C GLN A 277 7.59 -11.47 -4.54
N ILE A 278 8.79 -11.89 -4.94
CA ILE A 278 8.97 -12.86 -6.02
C ILE A 278 9.10 -14.23 -5.37
N LYS A 279 8.13 -15.11 -5.62
CA LYS A 279 8.17 -16.51 -5.20
C LYS A 279 8.01 -17.39 -6.42
N ASN A 280 8.95 -18.31 -6.63
CA ASN A 280 8.96 -19.21 -7.80
C ASN A 280 8.86 -18.47 -9.15
N GLY A 281 9.55 -17.32 -9.27
CA GLY A 281 9.54 -16.50 -10.49
C GLY A 281 8.24 -15.71 -10.74
N LYS A 282 7.27 -15.76 -9.83
CA LYS A 282 6.01 -15.01 -9.92
C LYS A 282 5.94 -13.93 -8.85
N LYS A 283 5.44 -12.76 -9.25
CA LYS A 283 5.18 -11.65 -8.34
C LYS A 283 3.86 -11.91 -7.61
N GLU A 284 3.89 -11.94 -6.29
CA GLU A 284 2.72 -12.14 -5.43
C GLU A 284 2.78 -11.22 -4.21
N ASN A 285 1.65 -10.95 -3.56
CA ASN A 285 1.66 -10.20 -2.30
C ASN A 285 2.25 -11.04 -1.17
N LYS A 286 3.02 -10.40 -0.29
CA LYS A 286 3.36 -11.01 1.00
C LYS A 286 2.10 -11.33 1.79
N GLU A 287 2.11 -12.46 2.50
CA GLU A 287 0.99 -12.90 3.33
C GLU A 287 0.85 -12.08 4.63
N TYR A 288 1.92 -11.39 5.05
CA TYR A 288 1.99 -10.60 6.29
C TYR A 288 2.20 -9.11 6.03
N PHE A 289 2.00 -8.28 7.06
CA PHE A 289 2.35 -6.86 7.05
C PHE A 289 3.76 -6.68 7.64
N GLU A 290 4.51 -5.72 7.12
CA GLU A 290 5.83 -5.38 7.62
C GLU A 290 5.78 -4.00 8.28
N THR A 291 6.25 -3.93 9.52
CA THR A 291 6.33 -2.70 10.30
C THR A 291 7.77 -2.21 10.32
N MET A 292 7.95 -0.91 10.13
CA MET A 292 9.22 -0.20 10.27
C MET A 292 9.02 1.04 11.14
N PHE A 293 9.98 1.35 12.00
CA PHE A 293 9.98 2.57 12.80
C PHE A 293 10.97 3.57 12.22
N LEU A 294 10.47 4.74 11.85
CA LEU A 294 11.30 5.84 11.42
C LEU A 294 11.61 6.71 12.64
N ARG A 295 12.85 6.64 13.10
CA ARG A 295 13.34 7.40 14.27
C ARG A 295 13.79 8.81 13.88
N ASN A 296 13.75 9.73 14.84
CA ASN A 296 14.23 11.11 14.64
C ASN A 296 15.71 11.16 14.22
N SER A 297 16.54 10.24 14.70
CA SER A 297 17.95 10.13 14.28
C SER A 297 18.09 9.78 12.80
N ALA A 298 17.27 8.84 12.30
CA ALA A 298 17.24 8.45 10.89
C ALA A 298 16.78 9.62 10.00
N ILE A 299 15.72 10.33 10.40
CA ILE A 299 15.22 11.53 9.70
C ILE A 299 16.33 12.58 9.54
N ARG A 300 17.05 12.90 10.62
CA ARG A 300 18.16 13.87 10.59
C ARG A 300 19.31 13.43 9.68
N ILE A 301 19.62 12.14 9.62
CA ILE A 301 20.64 11.61 8.73
C ILE A 301 20.16 11.70 7.27
N PHE A 302 18.91 11.33 6.99
CA PHE A 302 18.32 11.43 5.66
C PHE A 302 18.28 12.88 5.16
N GLU A 303 17.91 13.85 6.01
CA GLU A 303 17.97 15.28 5.69
C GLU A 303 19.39 15.71 5.31
N LYS A 304 20.40 15.31 6.09
CA LYS A 304 21.81 15.60 5.77
C LYS A 304 22.25 15.01 4.43
N ILE A 305 21.92 13.75 4.16
CA ILE A 305 22.24 13.08 2.88
C ILE A 305 21.57 13.82 1.72
N SER A 306 20.30 14.22 1.90
CA SER A 306 19.53 14.92 0.87
C SER A 306 20.05 16.33 0.55
N ASN A 307 20.80 16.93 1.47
CA ASN A 307 21.39 18.27 1.35
C ASN A 307 22.85 18.24 0.86
N ILE A 308 23.40 17.06 0.54
CA ILE A 308 24.74 16.92 -0.04
C ILE A 308 24.74 17.60 -1.42
N LYS A 309 25.60 18.62 -1.58
CA LYS A 309 25.77 19.35 -2.84
C LYS A 309 26.82 18.72 -3.78
N ASP A 310 27.55 17.73 -3.30
CA ASP A 310 28.60 17.05 -4.08
C ASP A 310 27.97 15.94 -4.94
N ASP A 311 27.92 16.18 -6.25
CA ASP A 311 27.38 15.26 -7.24
C ASP A 311 28.11 13.91 -7.27
N ASN A 312 29.41 13.88 -6.93
CA ASN A 312 30.18 12.62 -6.94
C ASN A 312 29.77 11.75 -5.75
N ILE A 313 29.62 12.34 -4.56
CA ILE A 313 29.12 11.63 -3.37
C ILE A 313 27.68 11.17 -3.61
N PHE A 314 26.84 12.03 -4.17
CA PHE A 314 25.47 11.68 -4.49
C PHE A 314 25.40 10.51 -5.48
N LYS A 315 26.19 10.52 -6.55
CA LYS A 315 26.26 9.40 -7.51
C LYS A 315 26.79 8.11 -6.88
N ALA A 316 27.81 8.21 -6.04
CA ALA A 316 28.43 7.05 -5.39
C ALA A 316 27.48 6.34 -4.42
N ILE A 317 26.68 7.11 -3.67
CA ILE A 317 25.64 6.56 -2.78
C ILE A 317 24.50 5.97 -3.60
N ASN A 318 24.09 6.63 -4.69
CA ASN A 318 22.90 6.24 -5.44
C ASN A 318 23.10 5.12 -6.48
N SER A 319 24.35 4.78 -6.81
CA SER A 319 24.64 3.79 -7.83
C SER A 319 25.08 2.47 -7.20
N PRO A 320 24.63 1.31 -7.71
CA PRO A 320 25.21 0.04 -7.33
C PRO A 320 26.71 0.02 -7.64
N CYS A 321 27.52 -0.45 -6.70
CA CYS A 321 28.95 -0.59 -6.86
C CYS A 321 29.27 -1.94 -7.49
N LYS A 322 29.91 -1.95 -8.66
CA LYS A 322 30.37 -3.20 -9.27
C LYS A 322 31.63 -3.69 -8.55
N LEU A 323 31.53 -4.86 -7.93
CA LEU A 323 32.64 -5.56 -7.28
C LEU A 323 33.46 -6.33 -8.32
N ARG A 324 34.69 -6.75 -7.96
CA ARG A 324 35.56 -7.50 -8.87
C ARG A 324 35.10 -8.94 -9.10
N THR A 325 34.15 -9.43 -8.29
CA THR A 325 33.42 -10.68 -8.50
C THR A 325 32.36 -10.58 -9.59
N ASP A 326 32.24 -9.43 -10.29
CA ASP A 326 31.16 -9.09 -11.22
C ASP A 326 29.77 -9.01 -10.56
N GLU A 327 29.70 -9.10 -9.23
CA GLU A 327 28.52 -8.82 -8.44
C GLU A 327 28.31 -7.30 -8.27
N TYR A 328 27.08 -6.88 -8.07
CA TYR A 328 26.72 -5.50 -7.82
C TYR A 328 26.25 -5.32 -6.39
N GLU A 329 26.93 -4.46 -5.64
CA GLU A 329 26.54 -4.10 -4.29
C GLU A 329 25.56 -2.92 -4.31
N PRO A 330 24.34 -3.07 -3.78
CA PRO A 330 23.36 -1.99 -3.71
C PRO A 330 23.69 -1.04 -2.54
N ILE A 331 24.70 -0.17 -2.73
CA ILE A 331 25.23 0.75 -1.71
C ILE A 331 24.10 1.47 -0.96
N LEU A 332 23.15 2.00 -1.70
CA LEU A 332 22.03 2.77 -1.16
C LEU A 332 21.15 1.97 -0.21
N ASP A 333 20.85 0.72 -0.57
CA ASP A 333 19.98 -0.13 0.23
C ASP A 333 20.63 -0.50 1.55
N GLU A 334 21.93 -0.80 1.52
CA GLU A 334 22.72 -1.12 2.71
C GLU A 334 22.87 0.11 3.62
N VAL A 335 23.16 1.28 3.04
CA VAL A 335 23.24 2.54 3.79
C VAL A 335 21.90 2.85 4.46
N ILE A 336 20.79 2.71 3.75
CA ILE A 336 19.46 2.96 4.32
C ILE A 336 19.16 1.96 5.44
N ASP A 337 19.51 0.68 5.28
CA ASP A 337 19.35 -0.31 6.36
C ASP A 337 20.18 0.01 7.59
N CYS A 338 21.43 0.44 7.41
CA CYS A 338 22.25 0.89 8.52
C CYS A 338 21.59 2.07 9.25
N ILE A 339 21.03 3.03 8.53
CA ILE A 339 20.37 4.20 9.11
C ILE A 339 19.09 3.80 9.87
N LEU A 340 18.20 3.04 9.22
CA LEU A 340 16.90 2.65 9.79
C LEU A 340 17.06 1.74 11.01
N TYR A 341 17.95 0.76 10.94
CA TYR A 341 18.16 -0.22 12.00
C TYR A 341 19.26 0.17 12.98
N THR A 342 19.85 1.37 12.84
CA THR A 342 20.96 1.83 13.69
C THR A 342 22.14 0.85 13.71
N LYS A 343 22.48 0.29 12.53
CA LYS A 343 23.65 -0.61 12.37
C LYS A 343 24.88 0.21 11.97
N TYR A 344 26.05 -0.30 12.33
CA TYR A 344 27.33 0.24 11.84
C TYR A 344 27.51 -0.07 10.35
N LEU A 345 28.22 0.81 9.64
CA LEU A 345 28.53 0.65 8.21
C LEU A 345 29.76 -0.26 7.97
N ASP A 346 30.36 -0.77 9.05
CA ASP A 346 31.63 -1.51 9.04
C ASP A 346 31.64 -2.67 8.06
N TYR A 347 30.53 -3.41 7.94
CA TYR A 347 30.41 -4.51 6.98
C TYR A 347 30.57 -4.02 5.54
N LEU A 348 29.84 -2.98 5.15
CA LEU A 348 29.91 -2.40 3.81
C LEU A 348 31.30 -1.80 3.55
N ILE A 349 31.84 -1.07 4.53
CA ILE A 349 33.18 -0.47 4.43
C ILE A 349 34.24 -1.56 4.24
N ASP A 350 34.26 -2.60 5.08
CA ASP A 350 35.21 -3.71 4.99
C ASP A 350 35.05 -4.46 3.66
N LYS A 351 33.81 -4.69 3.20
CA LYS A 351 33.54 -5.34 1.90
C LYS A 351 34.14 -4.55 0.74
N LEU A 352 33.93 -3.24 0.70
CA LEU A 352 34.47 -2.37 -0.36
C LEU A 352 35.99 -2.22 -0.27
N LEU A 353 36.56 -2.09 0.93
CA LEU A 353 38.01 -2.02 1.14
C LEU A 353 38.71 -3.34 0.73
N ARG A 354 38.13 -4.50 1.06
CA ARG A 354 38.65 -5.82 0.65
C ARG A 354 38.64 -6.00 -0.86
N ASP A 355 37.62 -5.50 -1.54
CA ASP A 355 37.57 -5.54 -3.00
C ASP A 355 38.67 -4.65 -3.62
N GLY A 356 38.83 -3.42 -3.13
CA GLY A 356 39.83 -2.45 -3.60
C GLY A 356 41.29 -2.81 -3.28
N SER A 357 41.54 -3.45 -2.14
CA SER A 357 42.88 -3.86 -1.67
C SER A 357 43.45 -5.09 -2.36
N LYS A 358 42.63 -5.88 -3.05
CA LYS A 358 43.08 -7.08 -3.80
C LYS A 358 43.82 -6.72 -5.11
N GLY A 359 44.72 -5.73 -5.14
CA GLY A 359 45.44 -5.31 -6.36
C GLY A 359 46.95 -5.58 -6.35
N LYS A 360 47.42 -6.52 -7.21
CA LYS A 360 48.81 -6.90 -7.59
C LYS A 360 49.53 -7.99 -6.74
N ILE A 361 49.17 -9.25 -6.94
CA ILE A 361 50.20 -10.31 -7.00
C ILE A 361 50.39 -10.69 -8.47
N LYS A 362 51.20 -9.89 -9.18
CA LYS A 362 51.92 -10.45 -10.33
C LYS A 362 52.94 -11.40 -9.72
N ILE A 363 52.66 -12.70 -9.69
CA ILE A 363 53.70 -13.69 -9.46
C ILE A 363 54.66 -13.51 -10.65
N ALA A 364 55.76 -12.81 -10.40
CA ALA A 364 56.90 -12.84 -11.30
C ALA A 364 57.37 -14.30 -11.32
N LYS A 365 56.96 -15.05 -12.35
CA LYS A 365 57.68 -16.25 -12.75
C LYS A 365 59.10 -15.80 -13.08
N LYS A 366 60.01 -15.92 -12.11
CA LYS A 366 61.44 -16.05 -12.40
C LYS A 366 61.59 -17.32 -13.24
N THR A 367 61.61 -17.16 -14.56
CA THR A 367 62.29 -18.11 -15.43
C THR A 367 63.78 -18.08 -15.11
N LYS A 368 64.37 -19.29 -15.09
CA LYS A 368 65.76 -19.62 -14.78
C LYS A 368 66.78 -18.71 -15.45
#